data_AF-A0A0R2LRA2-F1
#
_entry.id   AF-A0A0R2LRA2-F1
#
_cell.length_a   1.000
_cell.length_b   1.000
_cell.length_c   1.000
_cell.angle_alpha   90.00
_cell.angle_beta   90.00
_cell.angle_gamma   90.00
#
_symmetry.space_group_name_H-M   'P 1'
#
loop_
_entity.id
_entity.type
_entity.pdbx_description
1 polymer ?
#
loop_
_entity_poly.entity_id
_entity_poly.type
_entity_poly.pdbx_seq_one_letter_code
_entity_poly.pdbx_strand_id
1 'polypeptide(L)'
;MECKHAWGVATPCYEDALGIREAVFIDEQGIDPEIELDGADEDKMHYVGYVDDQPVTTARIDMLAGNRVKIQRVATVKTARHHGYAGTLIKQIISDAQRSEVRGVELDAQETAIDFYKELGFEPVGTTFQEAGITHQTMRYGA
;
A
#
# COMPACT_ATOMS: atom_id res chain seq x y z
N MET A 1 7.32 14.55 5.92
CA MET A 1 6.03 13.83 5.82
C MET A 1 5.84 13.11 7.14
N GLU A 2 4.70 13.32 7.78
CA GLU A 2 4.28 12.55 8.96
C GLU A 2 3.56 11.28 8.49
N CYS A 3 3.80 10.14 9.14
CA CYS A 3 3.06 8.91 8.85
C CYS A 3 2.16 8.59 10.05
N LYS A 4 0.87 8.37 9.81
CA LYS A 4 -0.09 7.87 10.80
C LYS A 4 -0.63 6.54 10.34
N HIS A 5 -1.04 5.69 11.27
CA HIS A 5 -1.69 4.43 10.94
C HIS A 5 -2.74 4.05 11.98
N ALA A 6 -3.78 3.33 11.55
CA ALA A 6 -4.83 2.86 12.44
C ALA A 6 -5.45 1.53 11.95
N TRP A 7 -5.94 0.73 12.89
CA TRP A 7 -6.62 -0.53 12.61
C TRP A 7 -8.12 -0.32 12.41
N GLY A 8 -8.67 -0.91 11.35
CA GLY A 8 -10.09 -0.91 11.04
C GLY A 8 -10.65 0.41 10.53
N VAL A 9 -11.98 0.48 10.40
CA VAL A 9 -12.68 1.54 9.66
C VAL A 9 -13.19 2.71 10.50
N ALA A 10 -13.28 2.55 11.82
CA ALA A 10 -13.84 3.58 12.70
C ALA A 10 -12.81 4.64 13.12
N THR A 11 -12.00 5.13 12.16
CA THR A 11 -10.87 6.02 12.45
C THR A 11 -10.70 7.11 11.38
N PRO A 12 -10.27 8.34 11.74
CA PRO A 12 -9.97 9.37 10.75
C PRO A 12 -8.90 8.95 9.74
N CYS A 13 -7.94 8.13 10.17
CA CYS A 13 -6.89 7.65 9.28
C CYS A 13 -7.43 6.74 8.18
N TYR A 14 -8.49 5.96 8.46
CA TYR A 14 -9.17 5.18 7.43
C TYR A 14 -9.92 6.08 6.45
N GLU A 15 -10.64 7.09 6.95
CA GLU A 15 -11.35 8.05 6.10
C GLU A 15 -10.39 8.76 5.12
N ASP A 16 -9.23 9.20 5.61
CA ASP A 16 -8.18 9.81 4.78
C ASP A 16 -7.57 8.82 3.78
N ALA A 17 -7.34 7.57 4.21
CA ALA A 17 -6.86 6.51 3.31
C ALA A 17 -7.85 6.23 2.19
N LEU A 18 -9.14 6.14 2.53
CA LEU A 18 -10.22 5.89 1.59
C LEU A 18 -10.35 7.04 0.59
N GLY A 19 -10.33 8.30 1.05
CA GLY A 19 -10.40 9.45 0.14
C GLY A 19 -9.26 9.49 -0.88
N ILE A 20 -8.04 9.10 -0.50
CA ILE A 20 -6.93 8.95 -1.45
C ILE A 20 -7.21 7.81 -2.45
N ARG A 21 -7.69 6.65 -1.96
CA ARG A 21 -7.99 5.47 -2.77
C ARG A 21 -9.09 5.75 -3.79
N GLU A 22 -10.18 6.39 -3.39
CA GLU A 22 -11.26 6.78 -4.30
C GLU A 22 -10.76 7.73 -5.40
N ALA A 23 -10.02 8.78 -5.03
CA ALA A 23 -9.47 9.74 -5.98
C ALA A 23 -8.49 9.10 -6.99
N VAL A 24 -7.72 8.09 -6.58
CA VAL A 24 -6.69 7.46 -7.43
C VAL A 24 -7.23 6.25 -8.20
N PHE A 25 -7.91 5.32 -7.52
CA PHE A 25 -8.35 4.07 -8.12
C PHE A 25 -9.68 4.24 -8.86
N ILE A 26 -10.65 4.96 -8.29
CA ILE A 26 -11.97 5.13 -8.91
C ILE A 26 -11.92 6.29 -9.90
N ASP A 27 -11.66 7.52 -9.42
CA ASP A 27 -11.81 8.71 -10.24
C ASP A 27 -10.74 8.82 -11.36
N GLU A 28 -9.50 8.47 -11.05
CA GLU A 28 -8.39 8.58 -12.01
C GLU A 28 -8.20 7.33 -12.87
N GLN A 29 -8.22 6.14 -12.26
CA GLN A 29 -7.95 4.88 -12.97
C GLN A 29 -9.22 4.19 -13.50
N GLY A 30 -10.41 4.60 -13.06
CA GLY A 30 -11.67 4.00 -13.50
C GLY A 30 -11.90 2.58 -12.98
N ILE A 31 -11.27 2.21 -11.86
CA ILE A 31 -11.57 0.95 -11.17
C ILE A 31 -13.00 1.01 -10.65
N ASP A 32 -13.75 -0.07 -10.86
CA ASP A 32 -15.11 -0.19 -10.36
C ASP A 32 -15.14 0.00 -8.83
N PRO A 33 -16.00 0.88 -8.29
CA PRO A 33 -16.16 1.05 -6.85
C PRO A 33 -16.38 -0.26 -6.09
N GLU A 34 -17.06 -1.25 -6.67
CA GLU A 34 -17.28 -2.55 -6.03
C GLU A 34 -15.99 -3.39 -5.90
N ILE A 35 -14.99 -3.14 -6.75
CA ILE A 35 -13.67 -3.79 -6.68
C ILE A 35 -12.77 -3.09 -5.67
N GLU A 36 -12.86 -1.77 -5.57
CA GLU A 36 -12.08 -0.98 -4.61
C GLU A 36 -12.61 -1.16 -3.18
N LEU A 37 -13.93 -1.09 -3.00
CA LEU A 37 -14.64 -1.28 -1.74
C LEU A 37 -14.91 -2.78 -1.52
N ASP A 38 -13.84 -3.56 -1.39
CA ASP A 38 -13.88 -5.03 -1.28
C ASP A 38 -14.51 -5.57 0.02
N GLY A 39 -14.91 -4.69 0.94
CA GLY A 39 -15.52 -5.05 2.22
C GLY A 39 -14.54 -5.64 3.23
N ALA A 40 -13.23 -5.65 2.94
CA ALA A 40 -12.21 -6.24 3.80
C ALA A 40 -11.45 -5.19 4.63
N ASP A 41 -11.86 -3.93 4.66
CA ASP A 41 -11.10 -2.86 5.34
C ASP A 41 -11.21 -2.89 6.89
N GLU A 42 -12.19 -3.60 7.46
CA GLU A 42 -12.46 -3.65 8.91
C GLU A 42 -11.37 -4.35 9.73
N ASP A 43 -10.69 -5.34 9.15
CA ASP A 43 -9.64 -6.14 9.80
C ASP A 43 -8.25 -5.84 9.23
N LYS A 44 -8.03 -4.60 8.77
CA LYS A 44 -6.78 -4.17 8.13
C LYS A 44 -6.19 -2.98 8.85
N MET A 45 -4.88 -2.82 8.71
CA MET A 45 -4.18 -1.61 9.15
C MET A 45 -4.05 -0.66 7.97
N HIS A 46 -4.40 0.61 8.17
CA HIS A 46 -4.34 1.66 7.16
C HIS A 46 -3.21 2.62 7.52
N TYR A 47 -2.29 2.87 6.59
CA TYR A 47 -1.19 3.83 6.75
C TYR A 47 -1.43 5.03 5.84
N VAL A 48 -1.29 6.24 6.37
CA VAL A 48 -1.42 7.49 5.61
C VAL A 48 -0.23 8.41 5.87
N GLY A 49 0.33 8.95 4.80
CA GLY A 49 1.36 9.98 4.83
C GLY A 49 0.78 11.38 4.65
N TYR A 50 1.18 12.30 5.52
CA TYR A 50 0.72 13.69 5.56
C TYR A 50 1.84 14.68 5.28
N VAL A 51 1.53 15.70 4.48
CA VAL A 51 2.38 16.85 4.19
C VAL A 51 1.54 18.09 4.46
N ASP A 52 2.01 18.98 5.34
CA ASP A 52 1.28 20.18 5.76
C ASP A 52 -0.18 19.86 6.18
N ASP A 53 -0.33 18.81 7.01
CA ASP A 53 -1.61 18.26 7.49
C ASP A 53 -2.56 17.73 6.40
N GLN A 54 -2.13 17.64 5.14
CA GLN A 54 -2.91 17.06 4.05
C GLN A 54 -2.52 15.59 3.80
N PRO A 55 -3.48 14.65 3.70
CA PRO A 55 -3.21 13.28 3.35
C PRO A 55 -2.81 13.18 1.86
N VAL A 56 -1.64 12.60 1.58
CA VAL A 56 -1.07 12.58 0.22
C VAL A 56 -0.78 11.19 -0.32
N THR A 57 -0.55 10.20 0.56
CA THR A 57 -0.25 8.83 0.16
C THR A 57 -0.81 7.85 1.19
N THR A 58 -1.21 6.67 0.73
CA THR A 58 -1.78 5.63 1.59
C THR A 58 -1.32 4.23 1.20
N ALA A 59 -1.47 3.29 2.12
CA ALA A 59 -1.36 1.86 1.91
C ALA A 59 -2.20 1.10 2.94
N ARG A 60 -2.71 -0.08 2.55
CA ARG A 60 -3.43 -1.02 3.41
C ARG A 60 -2.55 -2.22 3.71
N ILE A 61 -2.55 -2.70 4.94
CA ILE A 61 -1.76 -3.85 5.37
C ILE A 61 -2.69 -4.98 5.81
N ASP A 62 -2.43 -6.17 5.28
CA ASP A 62 -3.06 -7.41 5.67
C ASP A 62 -2.05 -8.35 6.36
N MET A 63 -2.51 -9.13 7.34
CA MET A 63 -1.68 -10.12 8.03
C MET A 63 -1.83 -11.48 7.34
N LEU A 64 -0.76 -11.96 6.72
CA LEU A 64 -0.73 -13.26 6.07
C LEU A 64 -0.38 -14.38 7.05
N ALA A 65 -0.79 -15.60 6.69
CA ALA A 65 -0.32 -16.82 7.33
C ALA A 65 1.22 -16.90 7.31
N GLY A 66 1.80 -17.54 8.33
CA GLY A 66 3.24 -17.68 8.44
C GLY A 66 3.97 -16.43 8.95
N ASN A 67 3.25 -15.52 9.63
CA ASN A 67 3.77 -14.30 10.26
C ASN A 67 4.42 -13.36 9.23
N ARG A 68 3.67 -13.01 8.17
CA ARG A 68 4.09 -12.04 7.15
C ARG A 68 3.02 -10.97 7.00
N VAL A 69 3.40 -9.81 6.50
CA VAL A 69 2.47 -8.74 6.17
C VAL A 69 2.40 -8.55 4.66
N LYS A 70 1.21 -8.25 4.14
CA LYS A 70 0.99 -7.90 2.74
C LYS A 70 0.61 -6.44 2.61
N ILE A 71 1.37 -5.68 1.83
CA ILE A 71 1.04 -4.31 1.44
C ILE A 71 0.10 -4.36 0.24
N GLN A 72 -1.00 -3.62 0.32
CA GLN A 72 -2.05 -3.53 -0.68
C GLN A 72 -2.48 -2.06 -0.84
N ARG A 73 -3.24 -1.77 -1.91
CA ARG A 73 -3.92 -0.47 -2.13
C ARG A 73 -2.97 0.74 -1.99
N VAL A 74 -1.74 0.63 -2.50
CA VAL A 74 -0.77 1.73 -2.44
C VAL A 74 -1.16 2.82 -3.43
N ALA A 75 -1.47 4.01 -2.92
CA ALA A 75 -1.92 5.13 -3.74
C ALA A 75 -1.30 6.45 -3.29
N THR A 76 -1.01 7.33 -4.25
CA THR A 76 -0.54 8.69 -4.00
C THR A 76 -1.31 9.64 -4.90
N VAL A 77 -1.88 10.70 -4.31
CA VAL A 77 -2.64 11.71 -5.06
C VAL A 77 -1.74 12.37 -6.10
N LYS A 78 -2.31 12.71 -7.26
CA LYS A 78 -1.57 13.18 -8.44
C LYS A 78 -0.61 14.35 -8.16
N THR A 79 -1.04 15.31 -7.33
CA THR A 79 -0.27 16.50 -6.95
C THR A 79 0.94 16.22 -6.06
N ALA A 80 1.02 15.02 -5.47
CA ALA A 80 2.06 14.64 -4.52
C ALA A 80 3.00 13.54 -5.06
N ARG A 81 2.82 13.12 -6.32
CA ARG A 81 3.71 12.15 -6.99
C ARG A 81 5.08 12.74 -7.27
N HIS A 82 6.08 11.88 -7.46
CA HIS A 82 7.49 12.25 -7.73
C HIS A 82 8.20 13.02 -6.59
N HIS A 83 7.58 13.17 -5.42
CA HIS A 83 8.21 13.72 -4.22
C HIS A 83 8.81 12.65 -3.29
N GLY A 84 8.68 11.36 -3.64
CA GLY A 84 9.20 10.23 -2.84
C GLY A 84 8.33 9.79 -1.66
N TYR A 85 7.14 10.38 -1.48
CA TYR A 85 6.25 10.12 -0.35
C TYR A 85 5.80 8.66 -0.24
N ALA A 86 5.46 8.01 -1.36
CA ALA A 86 5.14 6.57 -1.36
C ALA A 86 6.32 5.75 -0.80
N GLY A 87 7.55 6.06 -1.25
CA GLY A 87 8.75 5.38 -0.75
C GLY A 87 8.98 5.61 0.75
N THR A 88 8.72 6.83 1.26
CA THR A 88 8.77 7.12 2.69
C THR A 88 7.73 6.32 3.47
N LEU A 89 6.50 6.21 2.96
CA LEU A 89 5.42 5.43 3.59
C LEU A 89 5.79 3.95 3.66
N ILE A 90 6.26 3.37 2.55
CA ILE A 90 6.64 1.96 2.49
C ILE A 90 7.82 1.65 3.42
N LYS A 91 8.82 2.54 3.51
CA LYS A 91 9.94 2.39 4.46
C LYS A 91 9.47 2.41 5.91
N GLN A 92 8.46 3.23 6.24
CA GLN A 92 7.86 3.24 7.57
C GLN A 92 7.18 1.89 7.87
N ILE A 93 6.37 1.38 6.94
CA ILE A 93 5.71 0.06 7.06
C ILE A 93 6.74 -1.06 7.26
N ILE A 94 7.84 -1.05 6.49
CA ILE A 94 8.93 -2.03 6.67
C ILE A 94 9.55 -1.92 8.07
N SER A 95 9.84 -0.71 8.54
CA SER A 95 10.41 -0.50 9.88
C SER A 95 9.47 -1.01 10.97
N ASP A 96 8.16 -0.77 10.86
CA ASP A 96 7.18 -1.23 11.83
C ASP A 96 7.03 -2.76 11.80
N ALA A 97 6.98 -3.35 10.61
CA ALA A 97 7.00 -4.80 10.42
C ALA A 97 8.24 -5.45 11.07
N GLN A 98 9.43 -4.89 10.85
CA GLN A 98 10.68 -5.39 11.46
C GLN A 98 10.66 -5.32 12.99
N ARG A 99 10.04 -4.28 13.57
CA ARG A 99 9.88 -4.15 15.03
C ARG A 99 8.88 -5.14 15.61
N SER A 100 7.91 -5.57 14.81
CA SER A 100 6.89 -6.57 15.19
C SER A 100 7.34 -8.02 14.97
N GLU A 101 8.62 -8.26 14.68
CA GLU A 101 9.20 -9.60 14.47
C GLU A 101 8.47 -10.45 13.40
N VAL A 102 7.85 -9.80 12.40
CA VAL A 102 7.27 -10.52 11.26
C VAL A 102 8.39 -11.06 10.37
N ARG A 103 8.17 -12.22 9.74
CA ARG A 103 9.13 -12.92 8.87
C ARG A 103 9.39 -12.23 7.54
N GLY A 104 8.65 -11.17 7.22
CA GLY A 104 8.88 -10.37 6.04
C GLY A 104 7.63 -9.66 5.55
N VAL A 105 7.84 -8.84 4.53
CA VAL A 105 6.84 -8.00 3.88
C VAL A 105 6.66 -8.50 2.46
N GLU A 106 5.43 -8.61 2.00
CA GLU A 106 5.06 -9.01 0.65
C GLU A 106 4.14 -7.96 0.01
N LEU A 107 4.18 -7.86 -1.31
CA LEU A 107 3.20 -7.11 -2.10
C LEU A 107 3.10 -7.69 -3.50
N ASP A 108 2.03 -7.34 -4.20
CA ASP A 108 1.89 -7.62 -5.62
C ASP A 108 2.10 -6.31 -6.39
N ALA A 109 3.29 -6.18 -7.00
CA ALA A 109 3.65 -4.99 -7.75
C ALA A 109 3.07 -5.06 -9.15
N GLN A 110 2.41 -4.01 -9.60
CA GLN A 110 2.17 -3.79 -11.03
C GLN A 110 3.51 -3.75 -11.77
N GLU A 111 3.55 -4.25 -13.00
CA GLU A 111 4.77 -4.29 -13.83
C GLU A 111 5.50 -2.94 -13.90
N THR A 112 4.75 -1.84 -13.97
CA THR A 112 5.26 -0.46 -14.00
C THR A 112 5.86 0.02 -12.67
N ALA A 113 5.56 -0.65 -11.55
CA ALA A 113 6.02 -0.30 -10.22
C ALA A 113 7.14 -1.23 -9.71
N ILE A 114 7.53 -2.25 -10.47
CA ILE A 114 8.54 -3.22 -10.06
C ILE A 114 9.87 -2.54 -9.70
N ASP A 115 10.38 -1.66 -10.56
CA ASP A 115 11.69 -1.03 -10.31
C ASP A 115 11.65 -0.08 -9.11
N PHE A 116 10.52 0.58 -8.86
CA PHE A 116 10.29 1.35 -7.63
C PHE A 116 10.43 0.47 -6.38
N TYR A 117 9.82 -0.71 -6.35
CA TYR A 117 9.93 -1.60 -5.19
C TYR A 117 11.31 -2.25 -5.07
N LYS A 118 12.02 -2.51 -6.18
CA LYS A 118 13.42 -2.95 -6.15
C LYS A 118 14.32 -1.92 -5.47
N GLU A 119 14.15 -0.62 -5.75
CA GLU A 119 14.90 0.45 -5.10
C GLU A 119 14.65 0.52 -3.58
N LEU A 120 13.49 0.01 -3.13
CA LEU A 120 13.14 -0.13 -1.71
C LEU A 120 13.66 -1.43 -1.08
N GLY A 121 14.34 -2.28 -1.85
CA GLY A 121 14.92 -3.54 -1.40
C GLY A 121 14.00 -4.75 -1.51
N PHE A 122 12.89 -4.65 -2.24
CA PHE A 122 12.06 -5.81 -2.54
C PHE A 122 12.65 -6.64 -3.69
N GLU A 123 12.51 -7.95 -3.60
CA GLU A 123 12.94 -8.91 -4.61
C GLU A 123 11.73 -9.61 -5.24
N PRO A 124 11.72 -9.83 -6.57
CA PRO A 124 10.64 -10.54 -7.24
C PRO A 124 10.59 -12.01 -6.82
N VAL A 125 9.38 -12.55 -6.67
CA VAL A 125 9.13 -13.95 -6.31
C VAL A 125 8.21 -14.58 -7.34
N GLY A 126 8.64 -15.72 -7.89
CA GLY A 126 7.86 -16.47 -8.85
C GLY A 126 7.68 -15.74 -10.19
N THR A 127 6.64 -16.12 -10.93
CA THR A 127 6.31 -15.58 -12.25
C THR A 127 5.30 -14.43 -12.16
N THR A 128 5.25 -13.60 -13.20
CA THR A 128 4.20 -12.60 -13.35
C THR A 128 2.81 -13.26 -13.51
N PHE A 129 1.76 -12.56 -13.13
CA PHE A 129 0.36 -12.98 -13.29
C PHE A 129 -0.53 -11.79 -13.69
N GLN A 130 -1.78 -12.06 -14.09
CA GLN A 130 -2.76 -11.04 -14.49
C GLN A 130 -3.78 -10.82 -13.38
N GLU A 131 -4.03 -9.57 -13.02
CA GLU A 131 -5.07 -9.16 -12.08
C GLU A 131 -5.73 -7.89 -12.62
N ALA A 132 -7.07 -7.90 -12.75
CA ALA A 132 -7.85 -6.82 -13.36
C ALA A 132 -7.33 -6.33 -14.74
N GLY A 133 -6.72 -7.24 -15.53
CA GLY A 133 -6.14 -6.91 -16.84
C GLY A 133 -4.77 -6.22 -16.78
N ILE A 134 -4.15 -6.17 -15.61
CA ILE A 134 -2.82 -5.59 -15.38
C ILE A 134 -1.85 -6.70 -14.98
N THR A 135 -0.67 -6.69 -15.58
CA THR A 135 0.44 -7.58 -15.21
C THR A 135 0.97 -7.21 -13.84
N HIS A 136 1.02 -8.18 -12.93
CA HIS A 136 1.59 -8.07 -11.60
C HIS A 136 2.71 -9.08 -11.37
N GLN A 137 3.58 -8.81 -10.42
CA GLN A 137 4.55 -9.75 -9.87
C GLN A 137 4.60 -9.63 -8.36
N THR A 138 4.54 -10.76 -7.66
CA THR A 138 4.76 -10.78 -6.21
C THR A 138 6.20 -10.39 -5.90
N MET A 139 6.38 -9.51 -4.92
CA MET A 139 7.69 -9.07 -4.45
C MET A 139 7.78 -9.18 -2.92
N ARG A 140 8.97 -9.48 -2.40
CA ARG A 140 9.21 -9.66 -0.96
C ARG A 140 10.41 -8.87 -0.44
N TYR A 141 10.30 -8.41 0.79
CA TYR A 141 11.40 -7.80 1.55
C TYR A 141 11.72 -8.65 2.79
N GLY A 142 13.02 -8.88 3.04
CA GLY A 142 13.50 -9.65 4.19
C GLY A 142 13.25 -11.16 4.08
N ALA A 143 13.42 -11.73 2.88
CA ALA A 143 13.30 -13.16 2.61
C ALA A 143 14.43 -13.98 3.25
#